data_AF-A0A381ICY9-F1
#
_entry.id   AF-A0A381ICY9-F1
#
_cell.length_a   1.000
_cell.length_b   1.000
_cell.length_c   1.000
_cell.angle_alpha   90.00
_cell.angle_beta   90.00
_cell.angle_gamma   90.00
#
_symmetry.space_group_name_H-M   'P 1'
#
loop_
_entity.id
_entity.type
_entity.pdbx_description
1 polymer ?
#
loop_
_entity_poly.entity_id
_entity_poly.type
_entity_poly.pdbx_seq_one_letter_code
_entity_poly.pdbx_strand_id
1 'polypeptide(L)'
;MVLLNLYSLLISELVAKRWSSYYRYPNCTIIAMHNVEASVFAVFADPIYNKLGLNKIKLNPKELEKKLGFLGEPITLGLFLGMFIGILGNMTRINTMEAWGEIMKVGISTSAVMAIFPKVASMFAQAFAPITEAARKIMQKAGNREWYIAVNDAVGYGEPATLISGLILIPIMLVIAMVLPGNKVLPVVDLLAIPYMVQGLVAIHNGNIPKVLVSGIIWFGLGLYVCTSTAPLFTDMATNIGVAIPAGAMLITSFNILGKPLMGLVFFAFLSANPIYIGLSVVIYFVLWALFRKNKTSILDYLEKQALKNVEEEPVAV
;
A
#
# COMPACT_ATOMS: atom_id res chain seq x y z
N MET A 1 -14.96 13.36 -8.85
CA MET A 1 -15.16 12.85 -7.47
C MET A 1 -16.07 11.64 -7.40
N VAL A 2 -17.33 11.70 -7.89
CA VAL A 2 -18.25 10.54 -7.82
C VAL A 2 -17.69 9.28 -8.49
N LEU A 3 -17.20 9.38 -9.73
CA LEU A 3 -16.68 8.22 -10.46
C LEU A 3 -15.47 7.59 -9.75
N LEU A 4 -14.54 8.41 -9.22
CA LEU A 4 -13.40 7.92 -8.46
C LEU A 4 -13.83 7.14 -7.20
N ASN A 5 -14.86 7.60 -6.48
CA ASN A 5 -15.42 6.85 -5.35
C ASN A 5 -16.05 5.52 -5.79
N LEU A 6 -16.69 5.48 -6.95
CA LEU A 6 -17.23 4.24 -7.51
C LEU A 6 -16.12 3.23 -7.82
N TYR A 7 -15.01 3.68 -8.42
CA TYR A 7 -13.82 2.86 -8.60
C TYR A 7 -13.26 2.38 -7.26
N SER A 8 -13.12 3.28 -6.27
CA SER A 8 -12.63 2.91 -4.94
C SER A 8 -13.47 1.80 -4.31
N LEU A 9 -14.80 1.93 -4.35
CA LEU A 9 -15.72 0.91 -3.83
C LEU A 9 -15.57 -0.43 -4.53
N LEU A 10 -15.42 -0.43 -5.87
CA LEU A 10 -15.24 -1.66 -6.63
C LEU A 10 -13.92 -2.36 -6.28
N ILE A 11 -12.84 -1.59 -6.13
CA ILE A 11 -11.51 -2.12 -5.77
C ILE A 11 -11.50 -2.61 -4.32
N SER A 12 -12.14 -1.88 -3.40
CA SER A 12 -12.35 -2.32 -2.02
C SER A 12 -13.11 -3.63 -1.98
N GLU A 13 -14.18 -3.79 -2.76
CA GLU A 13 -14.94 -5.05 -2.80
C GLU A 13 -14.09 -6.21 -3.36
N LEU A 14 -13.20 -5.94 -4.31
CA LEU A 14 -12.24 -6.90 -4.86
C LEU A 14 -11.24 -7.39 -3.81
N VAL A 15 -10.70 -6.49 -2.98
CA VAL A 15 -9.66 -6.81 -1.99
C VAL A 15 -10.23 -7.19 -0.62
N ALA A 16 -11.52 -6.96 -0.36
CA ALA A 16 -12.14 -7.06 0.96
C ALA A 16 -11.83 -8.35 1.70
N LYS A 17 -12.07 -9.50 1.07
CA LYS A 17 -11.83 -10.82 1.66
C LYS A 17 -10.34 -11.01 1.96
N ARG A 18 -9.47 -10.71 1.00
CA ARG A 18 -8.01 -10.84 1.14
C ARG A 18 -7.45 -9.96 2.25
N TRP A 19 -7.85 -8.69 2.29
CA TRP A 19 -7.40 -7.76 3.32
C TRP A 19 -7.89 -8.20 4.70
N SER A 20 -9.17 -8.56 4.83
CA SER A 20 -9.75 -9.04 6.09
C SER A 20 -9.03 -10.28 6.62
N SER A 21 -8.79 -11.27 5.75
CA SER A 21 -8.11 -12.52 6.11
C SER A 21 -6.65 -12.31 6.46
N TYR A 22 -5.92 -11.49 5.69
CA TYR A 22 -4.50 -11.25 5.93
C TYR A 22 -4.25 -10.43 7.19
N TYR A 23 -4.92 -9.28 7.32
CA TYR A 23 -4.73 -8.36 8.46
C TYR A 23 -5.48 -8.80 9.72
N ARG A 24 -6.31 -9.86 9.64
CA ARG A 24 -7.08 -10.42 10.75
C ARG A 24 -8.08 -9.43 11.36
N TYR A 25 -8.71 -8.63 10.51
CA TYR A 25 -9.84 -7.78 10.88
C TYR A 25 -11.12 -8.39 10.32
N PRO A 26 -11.91 -9.13 11.11
CA PRO A 26 -13.08 -9.84 10.62
C PRO A 26 -14.05 -8.89 9.94
N ASN A 27 -14.37 -9.18 8.67
CA ASN A 27 -15.28 -8.40 7.82
C ASN A 27 -15.00 -6.90 7.83
N CYS A 28 -13.73 -6.51 7.84
CA CYS A 28 -13.34 -5.13 7.57
C CYS A 28 -12.49 -5.06 6.30
N THR A 29 -12.45 -3.89 5.67
CA THR A 29 -11.51 -3.61 4.57
C THR A 29 -11.18 -2.13 4.49
N ILE A 30 -10.09 -1.81 3.81
CA ILE A 30 -9.70 -0.43 3.50
C ILE A 30 -10.48 0.10 2.30
N ILE A 31 -10.76 1.41 2.31
CA ILE A 31 -11.53 2.08 1.26
C ILE A 31 -10.82 3.28 0.64
N ALA A 32 -9.77 3.78 1.28
CA ALA A 32 -9.14 5.00 0.84
C ALA A 32 -8.32 4.75 -0.42
N MET A 33 -8.58 5.56 -1.43
CA MET A 33 -8.03 5.41 -2.77
C MET A 33 -6.50 5.26 -2.81
N HIS A 34 -5.78 5.98 -1.95
CA HIS A 34 -4.32 5.93 -1.87
C HIS A 34 -3.76 4.56 -1.47
N ASN A 35 -4.56 3.69 -0.86
CA ASN A 35 -4.13 2.34 -0.45
C ASN A 35 -4.75 1.22 -1.31
N VAL A 36 -6.01 1.33 -1.73
CA VAL A 36 -6.69 0.23 -2.44
C VAL A 36 -6.27 0.11 -3.90
N GLU A 37 -5.90 1.20 -4.57
CA GLU A 37 -5.67 1.17 -6.01
C GLU A 37 -4.58 0.18 -6.42
N ALA A 38 -3.50 0.13 -5.65
CA ALA A 38 -2.36 -0.73 -5.92
C ALA A 38 -2.75 -2.23 -5.91
N SER A 39 -3.82 -2.61 -5.22
CA SER A 39 -4.36 -3.98 -5.27
C SER A 39 -4.75 -4.41 -6.68
N VAL A 40 -5.28 -3.50 -7.51
CA VAL A 40 -5.63 -3.82 -8.90
C VAL A 40 -4.40 -4.27 -9.67
N PHE A 41 -3.31 -3.51 -9.53
CA PHE A 41 -2.03 -3.87 -10.14
C PHE A 41 -1.53 -5.23 -9.64
N ALA A 42 -1.54 -5.46 -8.33
CA ALA A 42 -1.11 -6.74 -7.75
C ALA A 42 -1.91 -7.93 -8.31
N VAL A 43 -3.23 -7.78 -8.49
CA VAL A 43 -4.09 -8.84 -9.04
C VAL A 43 -3.63 -9.27 -10.45
N PHE A 44 -3.22 -8.32 -11.28
CA PHE A 44 -2.71 -8.60 -12.63
C PHE A 44 -1.24 -9.02 -12.66
N ALA A 45 -0.43 -8.50 -11.74
CA ALA A 45 1.01 -8.76 -11.70
C ALA A 45 1.35 -10.11 -11.03
N ASP A 46 0.57 -10.55 -10.03
CA ASP A 46 0.84 -11.78 -9.28
C ASP A 46 1.00 -13.04 -10.15
N PRO A 47 0.16 -13.29 -11.18
CA PRO A 47 0.34 -14.44 -12.06
C PRO A 47 1.63 -14.40 -12.87
N ILE A 48 2.09 -13.20 -13.23
CA ILE A 48 3.37 -12.99 -13.93
C ILE A 48 4.51 -13.29 -12.96
N TYR A 49 4.45 -12.77 -11.74
CA TYR A 49 5.45 -13.06 -10.71
C TYR A 49 5.52 -14.54 -10.35
N ASN A 50 4.39 -15.23 -10.31
CA ASN A 50 4.32 -16.68 -10.11
C ASN A 50 5.05 -17.44 -11.22
N LYS A 51 4.86 -17.03 -12.48
CA LYS A 51 5.59 -17.61 -13.62
C LYS A 51 7.09 -17.35 -13.55
N LEU A 52 7.49 -16.17 -13.06
CA LEU A 52 8.89 -15.82 -12.82
C LEU A 52 9.48 -16.48 -11.56
N GLY A 53 8.68 -17.24 -10.80
CA GLY A 53 9.14 -17.98 -9.61
C GLY A 53 9.27 -17.15 -8.34
N LEU A 54 8.82 -15.89 -8.32
CA LEU A 54 8.87 -15.02 -7.13
C LEU A 54 8.07 -15.58 -5.93
N ASN A 55 7.04 -16.39 -6.19
CA ASN A 55 6.30 -17.08 -5.13
C ASN A 55 7.11 -18.18 -4.43
N LYS A 56 8.17 -18.69 -5.06
CA LYS A 56 9.10 -19.64 -4.42
C LYS A 56 9.99 -18.94 -3.40
N ILE A 57 10.18 -17.63 -3.53
CA ILE A 57 10.87 -16.79 -2.56
C ILE A 57 9.88 -16.43 -1.45
N LYS A 58 9.71 -17.35 -0.50
CA LYS A 58 8.80 -17.21 0.65
C LYS A 58 9.43 -16.34 1.73
N LEU A 59 9.71 -15.09 1.38
CA LEU A 59 10.24 -14.11 2.31
C LEU A 59 9.10 -13.28 2.89
N ASN A 60 8.78 -13.55 4.15
CA ASN A 60 7.81 -12.82 4.94
C ASN A 60 8.30 -12.77 6.40
N PRO A 61 7.70 -11.97 7.29
CA PRO A 61 8.16 -11.84 8.68
C PRO A 61 8.21 -13.17 9.45
N LYS A 62 7.22 -14.04 9.29
CA LYS A 62 7.19 -15.36 9.96
C LYS A 62 8.33 -16.26 9.50
N GLU A 63 8.61 -16.28 8.19
CA GLU A 63 9.69 -17.07 7.60
C GLU A 63 11.07 -16.54 8.00
N LEU A 64 11.20 -15.21 8.12
CA LEU A 64 12.41 -14.57 8.63
C LEU A 64 12.67 -14.97 10.08
N GLU A 65 11.65 -14.89 10.94
CA GLU A 65 11.71 -15.33 12.34
C GLU A 65 12.08 -16.81 12.46
N LYS A 66 11.43 -17.68 11.67
CA LYS A 66 11.72 -19.13 11.64
C LYS A 66 13.17 -19.44 11.23
N LYS A 67 13.74 -18.70 10.27
CA LYS A 67 15.09 -18.97 9.73
C LYS A 67 16.21 -18.31 10.53
N LEU A 68 15.97 -17.12 11.07
CA LEU A 68 16.98 -16.31 11.73
C LEU A 68 16.82 -16.27 13.27
N GLY A 69 15.77 -16.88 13.81
CA GLY A 69 15.45 -16.83 15.24
C GLY A 69 15.18 -15.40 15.69
N PHE A 70 15.75 -15.01 16.84
CA PHE A 70 15.59 -13.67 17.40
C PHE A 70 16.04 -12.54 16.45
N LEU A 71 16.97 -12.82 15.51
CA LEU A 71 17.41 -11.86 14.50
C LEU A 71 16.37 -11.60 13.42
N GLY A 72 15.43 -12.53 13.24
CA GLY A 72 14.32 -12.44 12.30
C GLY A 72 13.05 -11.85 12.89
N GLU A 73 13.03 -11.56 14.20
CA GLU A 73 11.88 -10.90 14.83
C GLU A 73 11.69 -9.48 14.27
N PRO A 74 10.45 -8.98 14.14
CA PRO A 74 10.17 -7.64 13.64
C PRO A 74 10.95 -6.53 14.36
N ILE A 75 11.17 -6.66 15.67
CA ILE A 75 11.92 -5.69 16.48
C ILE A 75 13.38 -5.60 16.00
N THR A 76 14.03 -6.74 15.80
CA THR A 76 15.42 -6.82 15.37
C THR A 76 15.57 -6.44 13.90
N LEU A 77 14.64 -6.87 13.05
CA LEU A 77 14.58 -6.42 11.65
C LEU A 77 14.39 -4.90 11.55
N GLY A 78 13.56 -4.32 12.42
CA GLY A 78 13.40 -2.88 12.54
C GLY A 78 14.69 -2.16 12.91
N LEU A 79 15.46 -2.72 13.84
CA LEU A 79 16.77 -2.17 14.22
C LEU A 79 17.73 -2.15 13.03
N PHE A 80 17.92 -3.29 12.35
CA PHE A 80 18.82 -3.38 11.21
C PHE A 80 18.38 -2.49 10.05
N LEU A 81 17.08 -2.45 9.77
CA LEU A 81 16.52 -1.63 8.71
C LEU A 81 16.68 -0.13 9.03
N GLY A 82 16.42 0.28 10.28
CA GLY A 82 16.62 1.65 10.72
C GLY A 82 18.09 2.06 10.68
N MET A 83 19.02 1.19 11.09
CA MET A 83 20.45 1.44 10.97
C MET A 83 20.88 1.55 9.51
N PHE A 84 20.38 0.67 8.64
CA PHE A 84 20.64 0.74 7.20
C PHE A 84 20.18 2.07 6.60
N ILE A 85 18.97 2.52 6.91
CA ILE A 85 18.45 3.83 6.48
C ILE A 85 19.30 4.97 7.06
N GLY A 86 19.67 4.89 8.33
CA GLY A 86 20.54 5.85 9.00
C GLY A 86 21.89 5.99 8.31
N ILE A 87 22.50 4.87 7.87
CA ILE A 87 23.76 4.84 7.13
C ILE A 87 23.61 5.55 5.79
N LEU A 88 22.53 5.25 5.04
CA LEU A 88 22.24 5.92 3.77
C LEU A 88 22.09 7.44 3.94
N GLY A 89 21.47 7.89 5.03
CA GLY A 89 21.31 9.31 5.35
C GLY A 89 22.62 10.01 5.78
N ASN A 90 23.63 9.26 6.21
CA ASN A 90 24.88 9.78 6.78
C ASN A 90 26.13 9.44 5.96
N MET A 91 25.99 8.96 4.72
CA MET A 91 27.12 8.51 3.89
C MET A 91 28.26 9.53 3.75
N THR A 92 27.95 10.83 3.68
CA THR A 92 28.96 11.90 3.53
C THR A 92 29.72 12.23 4.80
N ARG A 93 29.22 11.81 5.97
CA ARG A 93 29.81 12.11 7.29
C ARG A 93 29.93 10.87 8.18
N ILE A 94 29.97 9.67 7.59
CA ILE A 94 29.95 8.38 8.31
C ILE A 94 31.14 8.18 9.28
N ASN A 95 32.22 8.93 9.09
CA ASN A 95 33.40 8.90 9.95
C ASN A 95 33.24 9.74 11.25
N THR A 96 32.13 10.43 11.45
CA THR A 96 31.89 11.26 12.64
C THR A 96 31.10 10.52 13.71
N MET A 97 31.37 10.83 14.98
CA MET A 97 30.58 10.29 16.10
C MET A 97 29.11 10.71 16.02
N GLU A 98 28.84 11.90 15.51
CA GLU A 98 27.48 12.42 15.32
C GLU A 98 26.67 11.55 14.35
N ALA A 99 27.28 11.11 13.23
CA ALA A 99 26.64 10.19 12.29
C ALA A 99 26.25 8.86 12.95
N TRP A 100 27.13 8.26 13.74
CA TRP A 100 26.82 7.02 14.47
C TRP A 100 25.74 7.22 15.52
N GLY A 101 25.71 8.38 16.19
CA GLY A 101 24.62 8.75 17.10
C GLY A 101 23.26 8.80 16.40
N GLU A 102 23.20 9.42 15.23
CA GLU A 102 21.99 9.47 14.40
C GLU A 102 21.59 8.08 13.87
N ILE A 103 22.55 7.30 13.34
CA ILE A 103 22.32 5.93 12.85
C ILE A 103 21.68 5.07 13.95
N MET A 104 22.24 5.09 15.15
CA MET A 104 21.72 4.35 16.29
C MET A 104 20.35 4.88 16.74
N LYS A 105 20.15 6.21 16.75
CA LYS A 105 18.85 6.81 17.07
C LYS A 105 17.76 6.37 16.09
N VAL A 106 18.04 6.34 14.79
CA VAL A 106 17.09 5.87 13.77
C VAL A 106 16.85 4.37 13.91
N GLY A 107 17.90 3.58 14.12
CA GLY A 107 17.81 2.15 14.40
C GLY A 107 16.90 1.82 15.58
N ILE A 108 17.18 2.41 16.75
CA ILE A 108 16.41 2.20 17.98
C ILE A 108 14.97 2.70 17.81
N SER A 109 14.77 3.86 17.19
CA SER A 109 13.41 4.39 16.96
C SER A 109 12.58 3.48 16.05
N THR A 110 13.19 2.96 14.99
CA THR A 110 12.54 2.03 14.05
C THR A 110 12.23 0.69 14.74
N SER A 111 13.16 0.18 15.54
CA SER A 111 12.97 -1.02 16.37
C SER A 111 11.83 -0.85 17.38
N ALA A 112 11.77 0.30 18.06
CA ALA A 112 10.69 0.64 18.99
C ALA A 112 9.32 0.70 18.29
N VAL A 113 9.25 1.28 17.09
CA VAL A 113 8.04 1.27 16.26
C VAL A 113 7.62 -0.18 15.97
N MET A 114 8.55 -1.05 15.58
CA MET A 114 8.27 -2.47 15.34
C MET A 114 7.85 -3.24 16.59
N ALA A 115 8.23 -2.79 17.79
CA ALA A 115 7.80 -3.39 19.05
C ALA A 115 6.38 -2.94 19.46
N ILE A 116 6.01 -1.70 19.15
CA ILE A 116 4.78 -1.06 19.62
C ILE A 116 3.63 -1.28 18.63
N PHE A 117 3.86 -1.05 17.34
CA PHE A 117 2.79 -0.99 16.34
C PHE A 117 2.03 -2.29 16.13
N PRO A 118 2.68 -3.47 16.09
CA PRO A 118 1.94 -4.73 15.98
C PRO A 118 0.98 -4.95 17.16
N LYS A 119 1.36 -4.52 18.38
CA LYS A 119 0.50 -4.61 19.58
C LYS A 119 -0.69 -3.68 19.46
N VAL A 120 -0.47 -2.43 19.04
CA VAL A 120 -1.52 -1.44 18.82
C VAL A 120 -2.50 -1.93 17.74
N ALA A 121 -2.00 -2.45 16.61
CA ALA A 121 -2.85 -3.01 15.55
C ALA A 121 -3.69 -4.20 16.07
N SER A 122 -3.09 -5.11 16.84
CA SER A 122 -3.84 -6.23 17.44
C SER A 122 -4.97 -5.75 18.36
N MET A 123 -4.72 -4.71 19.18
CA MET A 123 -5.76 -4.11 20.03
C MET A 123 -6.90 -3.51 19.21
N PHE A 124 -6.60 -2.81 18.12
CA PHE A 124 -7.62 -2.30 17.20
C PHE A 124 -8.43 -3.44 16.58
N ALA A 125 -7.77 -4.48 16.06
CA ALA A 125 -8.46 -5.65 15.47
C ALA A 125 -9.47 -6.28 16.44
N GLN A 126 -9.09 -6.42 17.71
CA GLN A 126 -9.98 -6.92 18.76
C GLN A 126 -11.15 -5.96 19.05
N ALA A 127 -10.90 -4.65 19.05
CA ALA A 127 -11.94 -3.63 19.26
C ALA A 127 -12.99 -3.60 18.13
N PHE A 128 -12.61 -3.98 16.90
CA PHE A 128 -13.55 -4.05 15.78
C PHE A 128 -14.45 -5.30 15.82
N ALA A 129 -14.03 -6.38 16.47
CA ALA A 129 -14.83 -7.61 16.56
C ALA A 129 -16.28 -7.38 17.05
N PRO A 130 -16.55 -6.66 18.16
CA PRO A 130 -17.92 -6.39 18.60
C PRO A 130 -18.70 -5.49 17.64
N ILE A 131 -18.04 -4.52 16.98
CA ILE A 131 -18.68 -3.66 15.97
C ILE A 131 -19.12 -4.50 14.77
N THR A 132 -18.24 -5.38 14.29
CA THR A 132 -18.53 -6.31 13.21
C THR A 132 -19.66 -7.27 13.58
N GLU A 133 -19.68 -7.79 14.80
CA GLU A 133 -20.74 -8.69 15.26
C GLU A 133 -22.10 -7.99 15.34
N ALA A 134 -22.15 -6.77 15.87
CA ALA A 134 -23.35 -5.94 15.90
C ALA A 134 -23.84 -5.60 14.49
N ALA A 135 -22.93 -5.19 13.60
CA ALA A 135 -23.24 -4.97 12.20
C ALA A 135 -23.79 -6.24 11.54
N ARG A 136 -23.17 -7.40 11.74
CA ARG A 136 -23.67 -8.69 11.24
C ARG A 136 -25.10 -8.98 11.72
N LYS A 137 -25.43 -8.75 12.99
CA LYS A 137 -26.79 -8.96 13.53
C LYS A 137 -27.83 -8.03 12.87
N ILE A 138 -27.48 -6.78 12.61
CA ILE A 138 -28.33 -5.84 11.87
C ILE A 138 -28.50 -6.30 10.42
N MET A 139 -27.40 -6.71 9.78
CA MET A 139 -27.38 -7.06 8.37
C MET A 139 -27.98 -8.45 8.07
N GLN A 140 -28.01 -9.37 9.04
CA GLN A 140 -28.75 -10.64 8.92
C GLN A 140 -30.24 -10.41 8.61
N LYS A 141 -30.82 -9.30 9.08
CA LYS A 141 -32.19 -8.90 8.75
C LYS A 141 -32.34 -8.40 7.30
N ALA A 142 -31.24 -8.05 6.62
CA ALA A 142 -31.20 -7.54 5.26
C ALA A 142 -30.84 -8.60 4.20
N GLY A 143 -30.79 -9.89 4.58
CA GLY A 143 -30.58 -11.04 3.68
C GLY A 143 -29.22 -11.74 3.85
N ASN A 144 -29.02 -12.86 3.12
CA ASN A 144 -27.83 -13.71 3.21
C ASN A 144 -26.63 -13.15 2.41
N ARG A 145 -26.21 -11.92 2.73
CA ARG A 145 -25.05 -11.26 2.09
C ARG A 145 -23.92 -11.13 3.10
N GLU A 146 -22.69 -11.36 2.65
CA GLU A 146 -21.50 -11.04 3.42
C GLU A 146 -21.18 -9.56 3.28
N TRP A 147 -21.08 -8.87 4.41
CA TRP A 147 -20.82 -7.43 4.49
C TRP A 147 -19.40 -7.20 4.99
N TYR A 148 -18.78 -6.12 4.51
CA TYR A 148 -17.50 -5.63 5.00
C TYR A 148 -17.65 -4.18 5.44
N ILE A 149 -17.08 -3.85 6.60
CA ILE A 149 -17.03 -2.49 7.13
C ILE A 149 -15.78 -1.83 6.57
N ALA A 150 -15.96 -0.67 5.94
CA ALA A 150 -14.84 0.15 5.53
C ALA A 150 -14.18 0.78 6.78
N VAL A 151 -12.88 0.54 6.94
CA VAL A 151 -12.08 1.06 8.05
C VAL A 151 -10.93 1.91 7.53
N ASN A 152 -10.42 2.79 8.39
CA ASN A 152 -9.21 3.56 8.10
C ASN A 152 -8.00 2.62 8.00
N ASP A 153 -7.04 2.91 7.13
CA ASP A 153 -5.84 2.12 6.89
C ASP A 153 -4.83 2.14 8.03
N ALA A 154 -4.92 3.07 8.97
CA ALA A 154 -4.11 3.05 10.19
C ALA A 154 -4.19 1.72 10.95
N VAL A 155 -5.31 0.98 10.82
CA VAL A 155 -5.49 -0.31 11.50
C VAL A 155 -4.60 -1.41 10.90
N GLY A 156 -4.33 -1.38 9.59
CA GLY A 156 -3.46 -2.35 8.93
C GLY A 156 -1.97 -2.01 9.03
N TYR A 157 -1.65 -0.75 9.36
CA TYR A 157 -0.28 -0.24 9.31
C TYR A 157 0.70 -1.01 10.21
N GLY A 158 0.26 -1.47 11.38
CA GLY A 158 1.14 -2.18 12.33
C GLY A 158 1.49 -3.62 11.95
N GLU A 159 1.02 -4.13 10.82
CA GLU A 159 1.36 -5.48 10.37
C GLU A 159 2.84 -5.55 9.92
N PRO A 160 3.63 -6.52 10.41
CA PRO A 160 5.07 -6.54 10.18
C PRO A 160 5.51 -6.53 8.71
N ALA A 161 4.85 -7.28 7.81
CA ALA A 161 5.25 -7.30 6.40
C ALA A 161 4.97 -5.95 5.72
N THR A 162 3.89 -5.29 6.13
CA THR A 162 3.51 -3.93 5.70
C THR A 162 4.57 -2.93 6.10
N LEU A 163 4.98 -2.92 7.38
CA LEU A 163 6.02 -2.02 7.87
C LEU A 163 7.37 -2.29 7.18
N ILE A 164 7.82 -3.54 7.16
CA ILE A 164 9.12 -3.91 6.58
C ILE A 164 9.17 -3.56 5.10
N SER A 165 8.16 -3.97 4.31
CA SER A 165 8.14 -3.67 2.88
C SER A 165 8.07 -2.18 2.61
N GLY A 166 7.26 -1.44 3.38
CA GLY A 166 7.15 0.00 3.24
C GLY A 166 8.45 0.73 3.56
N LEU A 167 9.10 0.38 4.67
CA LEU A 167 10.38 0.97 5.07
C LEU A 167 11.51 0.67 4.09
N ILE A 168 11.57 -0.55 3.51
CA ILE A 168 12.53 -0.89 2.46
C ILE A 168 12.24 -0.11 1.18
N LEU A 169 10.96 0.11 0.84
CA LEU A 169 10.57 0.87 -0.34
C LEU A 169 10.93 2.37 -0.24
N ILE A 170 11.03 2.96 0.94
CA ILE A 170 11.38 4.39 1.10
C ILE A 170 12.70 4.75 0.39
N PRO A 171 13.86 4.16 0.74
CA PRO A 171 15.12 4.48 0.08
C PRO A 171 15.12 4.05 -1.39
N ILE A 172 14.43 2.96 -1.74
CA ILE A 172 14.34 2.52 -3.15
C ILE A 172 13.57 3.56 -3.97
N MET A 173 12.42 4.03 -3.49
CA MET A 173 11.60 5.02 -4.18
C MET A 173 12.29 6.38 -4.27
N LEU A 174 13.13 6.74 -3.30
CA LEU A 174 14.00 7.90 -3.39
C LEU A 174 14.97 7.78 -4.57
N VAL A 175 15.65 6.63 -4.72
CA VAL A 175 16.54 6.36 -5.86
C VAL A 175 15.76 6.36 -7.17
N ILE A 176 14.62 5.68 -7.23
CA ILE A 176 13.74 5.66 -8.41
C ILE A 176 13.35 7.08 -8.79
N ALA A 177 12.94 7.93 -7.85
CA ALA A 177 12.60 9.32 -8.13
C ALA A 177 13.76 10.12 -8.76
N MET A 178 15.01 9.82 -8.40
CA MET A 178 16.18 10.48 -8.98
C MET A 178 16.54 9.96 -10.38
N VAL A 179 16.37 8.66 -10.65
CA VAL A 179 16.84 8.03 -11.90
C VAL A 179 15.75 7.87 -12.97
N LEU A 180 14.47 7.95 -12.58
CA LEU A 180 13.34 7.71 -13.48
C LEU A 180 13.27 8.82 -14.55
N PRO A 181 13.41 8.49 -15.84
CA PRO A 181 13.58 9.48 -16.89
C PRO A 181 12.32 10.32 -17.09
N GLY A 182 12.45 11.64 -17.08
CA GLY A 182 11.32 12.57 -17.23
C GLY A 182 10.53 12.81 -15.95
N ASN A 183 10.85 12.14 -14.83
CA ASN A 183 10.33 12.50 -13.53
C ASN A 183 10.92 13.84 -13.06
N LYS A 184 10.08 14.68 -12.45
CA LYS A 184 10.50 15.95 -11.83
C LYS A 184 10.14 16.02 -10.33
N VAL A 185 9.67 14.92 -9.76
CA VAL A 185 9.13 14.87 -8.40
C VAL A 185 10.05 14.10 -7.47
N LEU A 186 10.47 14.73 -6.39
CA LEU A 186 11.13 14.08 -5.26
C LEU A 186 10.18 14.12 -4.05
N PRO A 187 9.42 13.04 -3.76
CA PRO A 187 8.31 13.10 -2.81
C PRO A 187 8.77 12.95 -1.33
N VAL A 188 9.74 13.74 -0.88
CA VAL A 188 10.46 13.54 0.40
C VAL A 188 9.52 13.33 1.60
N VAL A 189 8.49 14.16 1.74
CA VAL A 189 7.51 14.05 2.84
C VAL A 189 6.58 12.85 2.66
N ASP A 190 6.08 12.64 1.44
CA ASP A 190 5.14 11.57 1.13
C ASP A 190 5.80 10.18 1.12
N LEU A 191 7.12 10.06 1.01
CA LEU A 191 7.84 8.78 1.15
C LEU A 191 7.50 8.10 2.49
N LEU A 192 7.32 8.87 3.56
CA LEU A 192 6.98 8.35 4.88
C LEU A 192 5.61 7.65 4.92
N ALA A 193 4.74 7.93 3.94
CA ALA A 193 3.42 7.33 3.84
C ALA A 193 3.41 5.97 3.10
N ILE A 194 4.54 5.55 2.49
CA ILE A 194 4.61 4.30 1.71
C ILE A 194 4.12 3.07 2.49
N PRO A 195 4.45 2.87 3.78
CA PRO A 195 3.94 1.69 4.49
C PRO A 195 2.39 1.67 4.60
N TYR A 196 1.72 2.83 4.56
CA TYR A 196 0.25 2.87 4.44
C TYR A 196 -0.21 2.48 3.02
N MET A 197 0.51 2.96 2.00
CA MET A 197 0.14 2.78 0.59
C MET A 197 0.28 1.32 0.09
N VAL A 198 1.11 0.50 0.74
CA VAL A 198 1.38 -0.88 0.29
C VAL A 198 0.38 -1.90 0.81
N GLN A 199 -0.55 -1.55 1.70
CA GLN A 199 -1.42 -2.53 2.36
C GLN A 199 -2.22 -3.39 1.39
N GLY A 200 -2.72 -2.75 0.32
CA GLY A 200 -3.41 -3.44 -0.76
C GLY A 200 -2.52 -4.46 -1.49
N LEU A 201 -1.24 -4.15 -1.69
CA LEU A 201 -0.25 -5.06 -2.29
C LEU A 201 0.06 -6.23 -1.35
N VAL A 202 0.24 -5.93 -0.07
CA VAL A 202 0.59 -6.91 0.96
C VAL A 202 -0.54 -7.93 1.14
N ALA A 203 -1.80 -7.49 1.18
CA ALA A 203 -2.97 -8.37 1.29
C ALA A 203 -3.08 -9.36 0.11
N ILE A 204 -2.87 -8.88 -1.12
CA ILE A 204 -2.93 -9.70 -2.34
C ILE A 204 -1.77 -10.70 -2.38
N HIS A 205 -0.55 -10.24 -2.09
CA HIS A 205 0.64 -11.09 -2.10
C HIS A 205 0.85 -11.91 -0.80
N ASN A 206 -0.10 -11.85 0.13
CA ASN A 206 -0.08 -12.59 1.40
C ASN A 206 1.22 -12.39 2.20
N GLY A 207 1.72 -11.15 2.26
CA GLY A 207 2.94 -10.83 3.02
C GLY A 207 4.26 -11.17 2.32
N ASN A 208 4.25 -11.62 1.06
CA ASN A 208 5.48 -11.87 0.30
C ASN A 208 6.21 -10.55 -0.02
N ILE A 209 7.26 -10.26 0.76
CA ILE A 209 8.01 -9.00 0.69
C ILE A 209 8.55 -8.77 -0.73
N PRO A 210 9.25 -9.71 -1.41
CA PRO A 210 9.77 -9.49 -2.76
C PRO A 210 8.71 -9.05 -3.77
N LYS A 211 7.53 -9.70 -3.77
CA LYS A 211 6.43 -9.30 -4.67
C LYS A 211 5.89 -7.92 -4.34
N VAL A 212 5.78 -7.58 -3.06
CA VAL A 212 5.37 -6.25 -2.61
C VAL A 212 6.38 -5.20 -3.05
N LEU A 213 7.68 -5.45 -2.89
CA LEU A 213 8.74 -4.52 -3.31
C LEU A 213 8.71 -4.28 -4.82
N VAL A 214 8.73 -5.35 -5.63
CA VAL A 214 8.68 -5.22 -7.10
C VAL A 214 7.41 -4.48 -7.53
N SER A 215 6.28 -4.78 -6.90
CA SER A 215 5.02 -4.10 -7.21
C SER A 215 5.01 -2.64 -6.81
N GLY A 216 5.54 -2.32 -5.63
CA GLY A 216 5.66 -0.95 -5.14
C GLY A 216 6.55 -0.11 -6.05
N ILE A 217 7.71 -0.65 -6.45
CA ILE A 217 8.64 0.03 -7.37
C ILE A 217 7.95 0.39 -8.68
N ILE A 218 7.26 -0.57 -9.31
CA ILE A 218 6.60 -0.33 -10.59
C ILE A 218 5.42 0.63 -10.41
N TRP A 219 4.52 0.33 -9.47
CA TRP A 219 3.27 1.07 -9.33
C TRP A 219 3.48 2.49 -8.85
N PHE A 220 4.29 2.67 -7.82
CA PHE A 220 4.59 4.00 -7.30
C PHE A 220 5.56 4.75 -8.22
N GLY A 221 6.43 4.07 -8.97
CA GLY A 221 7.21 4.67 -10.04
C GLY A 221 6.32 5.29 -11.12
N LEU A 222 5.28 4.57 -11.57
CA LEU A 222 4.27 5.14 -12.47
C LEU A 222 3.52 6.33 -11.83
N GLY A 223 3.29 6.26 -10.52
CA GLY A 223 2.72 7.35 -9.73
C GLY A 223 3.52 8.67 -9.79
N LEU A 224 4.85 8.58 -9.86
CA LEU A 224 5.72 9.75 -10.00
C LEU A 224 5.49 10.51 -11.32
N TYR A 225 5.17 9.81 -12.40
CA TYR A 225 4.80 10.47 -13.67
C TYR A 225 3.47 11.21 -13.58
N VAL A 226 2.49 10.65 -12.87
CA VAL A 226 1.21 11.34 -12.61
C VAL A 226 1.46 12.59 -11.78
N CYS A 227 2.31 12.52 -10.77
CA CYS A 227 2.70 13.69 -9.97
C CYS A 227 3.40 14.75 -10.84
N THR A 228 4.37 14.34 -11.67
CA THR A 228 5.11 15.26 -12.55
C THR A 228 4.19 16.01 -13.49
N SER A 229 3.19 15.33 -14.05
CA SER A 229 2.23 15.93 -14.99
C SER A 229 1.17 16.81 -14.31
N THR A 230 0.85 16.54 -13.04
CA THR A 230 -0.19 17.27 -12.29
C THR A 230 0.35 18.39 -11.41
N ALA A 231 1.66 18.45 -11.19
CA ALA A 231 2.29 19.46 -10.33
C ALA A 231 1.98 20.92 -10.73
N PRO A 232 1.98 21.30 -12.02
CA PRO A 232 1.60 22.67 -12.41
C PRO A 232 0.17 23.01 -11.97
N LEU A 233 -0.77 22.08 -12.17
CA LEU A 233 -2.18 22.27 -11.82
C LEU A 233 -2.36 22.52 -10.31
N PHE A 234 -1.70 21.74 -9.45
CA PHE A 234 -1.77 21.95 -8.00
C PHE A 234 -1.15 23.26 -7.58
N THR A 235 -0.05 23.65 -8.21
CA THR A 235 0.64 24.91 -7.94
C THR A 235 -0.27 26.10 -8.29
N ASP A 236 -0.86 26.08 -9.48
CA ASP A 236 -1.79 27.12 -9.93
C ASP A 236 -3.02 27.22 -9.03
N MET A 237 -3.60 26.08 -8.64
CA MET A 237 -4.73 26.06 -7.69
C MET A 237 -4.34 26.66 -6.34
N ALA A 238 -3.17 26.33 -5.80
CA ALA A 238 -2.68 26.86 -4.53
C ALA A 238 -2.49 28.39 -4.60
N THR A 239 -1.89 28.89 -5.68
CA THR A 239 -1.74 30.33 -5.90
C THR A 239 -3.10 31.03 -6.01
N ASN A 240 -4.06 30.44 -6.72
CA ASN A 240 -5.40 31.02 -6.90
C ASN A 240 -6.20 31.15 -5.59
N ILE A 241 -5.95 30.30 -4.59
CA ILE A 241 -6.58 30.39 -3.26
C ILE A 241 -5.77 31.24 -2.27
N GLY A 242 -4.71 31.92 -2.74
CA GLY A 242 -3.92 32.84 -1.93
C GLY A 242 -2.75 32.20 -1.17
N VAL A 243 -2.34 30.97 -1.49
CA VAL A 243 -1.10 30.40 -0.94
C VAL A 243 0.09 31.16 -1.53
N ALA A 244 0.82 31.86 -0.67
CA ALA A 244 2.06 32.54 -1.05
C ALA A 244 3.16 31.50 -1.30
N ILE A 245 3.48 31.26 -2.57
CA ILE A 245 4.56 30.36 -2.98
C ILE A 245 5.84 31.19 -3.14
N PRO A 246 6.91 30.94 -2.35
CA PRO A 246 8.15 31.69 -2.44
C PRO A 246 8.80 31.59 -3.82
N ALA A 247 9.49 32.65 -4.24
CA ALA A 247 10.29 32.61 -5.47
C ALA A 247 11.36 31.50 -5.38
N GLY A 248 11.42 30.65 -6.42
CA GLY A 248 12.33 29.50 -6.45
C GLY A 248 11.84 28.25 -5.69
N ALA A 249 10.63 28.27 -5.12
CA ALA A 249 10.03 27.07 -4.56
C ALA A 249 9.73 26.02 -5.64
N MET A 250 9.81 24.74 -5.28
CA MET A 250 9.40 23.64 -6.15
C MET A 250 7.88 23.65 -6.37
N LEU A 251 7.44 23.05 -7.48
CA LEU A 251 6.01 22.85 -7.75
C LEU A 251 5.37 21.97 -6.66
N ILE A 252 4.11 22.26 -6.37
CA ILE A 252 3.30 21.50 -5.41
C ILE A 252 2.71 20.28 -6.11
N THR A 253 2.78 19.11 -5.48
CA THR A 253 2.12 17.87 -5.96
C THR A 253 1.79 16.97 -4.76
N SER A 254 0.95 15.95 -4.96
CA SER A 254 0.66 14.94 -3.93
C SER A 254 0.89 13.53 -4.47
N PHE A 255 1.94 12.88 -3.96
CA PHE A 255 2.28 11.50 -4.30
C PHE A 255 1.38 10.50 -3.58
N ASN A 256 1.00 10.79 -2.34
CA ASN A 256 0.09 9.91 -1.62
C ASN A 256 -1.31 9.87 -2.25
N ILE A 257 -1.88 11.04 -2.62
CA ILE A 257 -3.27 11.14 -3.08
C ILE A 257 -3.37 10.92 -4.60
N LEU A 258 -2.66 11.71 -5.41
CA LEU A 258 -2.81 11.69 -6.87
C LEU A 258 -1.71 10.90 -7.59
N GLY A 259 -0.67 10.46 -6.89
CA GLY A 259 0.39 9.60 -7.43
C GLY A 259 -0.06 8.15 -7.69
N LYS A 260 -1.29 7.97 -8.17
CA LYS A 260 -1.93 6.67 -8.39
C LYS A 260 -2.32 6.57 -9.87
N PRO A 261 -1.71 5.66 -10.66
CA PRO A 261 -1.86 5.63 -12.11
C PRO A 261 -3.31 5.56 -12.60
N LEU A 262 -4.16 4.70 -12.03
CA LEU A 262 -5.54 4.52 -12.49
C LEU A 262 -6.41 5.72 -12.14
N MET A 263 -6.28 6.25 -10.93
CA MET A 263 -6.97 7.49 -10.56
C MET A 263 -6.48 8.67 -11.36
N GLY A 264 -5.18 8.73 -11.66
CA GLY A 264 -4.59 9.72 -12.55
C GLY A 264 -5.28 9.71 -13.91
N LEU A 265 -5.48 8.54 -14.52
CA LEU A 265 -6.18 8.42 -15.80
C LEU A 265 -7.64 8.92 -15.73
N VAL A 266 -8.39 8.53 -14.69
CA VAL A 266 -9.76 9.02 -14.51
C VAL A 266 -9.76 10.53 -14.25
N PHE A 267 -8.80 11.04 -13.48
CA PHE A 267 -8.62 12.46 -13.21
C PHE A 267 -8.34 13.23 -14.50
N PHE A 268 -7.40 12.76 -15.34
CA PHE A 268 -7.08 13.38 -16.63
C PHE A 268 -8.25 13.35 -17.61
N ALA A 269 -9.04 12.28 -17.62
CA ALA A 269 -10.25 12.22 -18.44
C ALA A 269 -11.21 13.37 -18.10
N PHE A 270 -11.43 13.65 -16.81
CA PHE A 270 -12.27 14.78 -16.39
C PHE A 270 -11.59 16.13 -16.59
N LEU A 271 -10.28 16.23 -16.32
CA LEU A 271 -9.52 17.46 -16.53
C LEU A 271 -9.55 17.91 -18.00
N SER A 272 -9.57 16.96 -18.94
CA SER A 272 -9.65 17.26 -20.37
C SER A 272 -10.96 17.92 -20.82
N ALA A 273 -12.01 17.86 -20.01
CA ALA A 273 -13.38 18.24 -20.35
C ALA A 273 -13.93 17.59 -21.64
N ASN A 274 -13.27 16.56 -22.17
CA ASN A 274 -13.69 15.87 -23.40
C ASN A 274 -14.76 14.82 -23.07
N PRO A 275 -15.99 14.94 -23.62
CA PRO A 275 -17.06 14.00 -23.35
C PRO A 275 -16.72 12.54 -23.71
N ILE A 276 -15.84 12.32 -24.69
CA ILE A 276 -15.43 10.98 -25.11
C ILE A 276 -14.57 10.32 -24.03
N TYR A 277 -13.57 11.01 -23.49
CA TYR A 277 -12.71 10.44 -22.45
C TYR A 277 -13.47 10.23 -21.13
N ILE A 278 -14.35 11.17 -20.79
CA ILE A 278 -15.25 11.04 -19.64
C ILE A 278 -16.17 9.82 -19.85
N GLY A 279 -16.84 9.74 -20.99
CA GLY A 279 -17.73 8.63 -21.34
C GLY A 279 -17.01 7.28 -21.31
N LEU A 280 -15.79 7.21 -21.85
CA LEU A 280 -14.96 6.01 -21.82
C LEU A 280 -14.63 5.58 -20.38
N SER A 281 -14.24 6.52 -19.51
CA SER A 281 -13.96 6.21 -18.09
C SER A 281 -15.19 5.65 -17.36
N VAL A 282 -16.39 6.16 -17.67
CA VAL A 282 -17.65 5.67 -17.11
C VAL A 282 -17.99 4.27 -17.65
N VAL A 283 -17.83 4.05 -18.95
CA VAL A 283 -18.08 2.74 -19.57
C VAL A 283 -17.13 1.68 -19.02
N ILE A 284 -15.84 1.99 -18.88
CA ILE A 284 -14.85 1.08 -18.28
C ILE A 284 -15.27 0.70 -16.87
N TYR A 285 -15.72 1.66 -16.05
CA TYR A 285 -16.24 1.36 -14.71
C TYR A 285 -17.38 0.34 -14.75
N PHE A 286 -18.40 0.56 -15.58
CA PHE A 286 -19.55 -0.34 -15.64
C PHE A 286 -19.20 -1.72 -16.20
N VAL A 287 -18.27 -1.80 -17.15
CA VAL A 287 -17.75 -3.08 -17.66
C VAL A 287 -17.03 -3.84 -16.54
N LEU A 288 -16.09 -3.19 -15.83
CA LEU A 288 -15.38 -3.81 -14.71
C LEU A 288 -16.33 -4.23 -13.60
N TRP A 289 -17.30 -3.39 -13.27
CA TRP A 289 -18.34 -3.69 -12.28
C TRP A 289 -19.19 -4.89 -12.71
N ALA A 290 -19.65 -4.95 -13.95
CA ALA A 290 -20.46 -6.07 -14.46
C ALA A 290 -19.66 -7.38 -14.50
N LEU A 291 -18.40 -7.34 -14.94
CA LEU A 291 -17.50 -8.49 -14.96
C LEU A 291 -17.21 -8.99 -13.53
N PHE A 292 -16.96 -8.07 -12.60
CA PHE A 292 -16.74 -8.43 -11.20
C PHE A 292 -18.00 -9.01 -10.57
N ARG A 293 -19.17 -8.40 -10.78
CA ARG A 293 -20.46 -8.92 -10.26
C ARG A 293 -20.78 -10.31 -10.79
N LYS A 294 -20.58 -10.54 -12.09
CA LYS A 294 -20.84 -11.84 -12.72
C LYS A 294 -19.92 -12.95 -12.21
N ASN A 295 -18.66 -12.63 -11.91
CA ASN A 295 -17.63 -13.60 -11.57
C ASN A 295 -17.13 -13.49 -10.11
N LYS A 296 -17.87 -12.80 -9.24
CA LYS A 296 -17.41 -12.37 -7.90
C LYS A 296 -16.77 -13.51 -7.12
N THR A 297 -17.50 -14.61 -6.93
CA THR A 297 -17.03 -15.75 -6.15
C THR A 297 -15.77 -16.37 -6.76
N SER A 298 -15.75 -16.57 -8.07
CA SER A 298 -14.60 -17.14 -8.78
C SER A 298 -13.35 -16.26 -8.67
N ILE A 299 -13.49 -14.93 -8.80
CA ILE A 299 -12.38 -13.99 -8.64
C ILE A 299 -11.85 -14.03 -7.21
N LEU A 300 -12.72 -13.96 -6.20
CA LEU A 300 -12.30 -13.97 -4.80
C LEU A 300 -11.59 -15.28 -4.42
N ASP A 301 -12.13 -16.42 -4.86
CA ASP A 301 -11.52 -17.73 -4.60
C ASP A 301 -10.20 -17.91 -5.37
N TYR A 302 -10.10 -17.35 -6.57
CA TYR A 302 -8.84 -17.29 -7.30
C TYR A 302 -7.78 -16.51 -6.52
N LEU A 303 -8.12 -15.32 -5.99
CA LEU A 303 -7.19 -14.50 -5.22
C LEU A 303 -6.72 -15.20 -3.94
N GLU A 304 -7.62 -15.89 -3.24
CA GLU A 304 -7.25 -16.75 -2.10
C GLU A 304 -6.26 -17.84 -2.51
N LYS A 305 -6.56 -18.56 -3.61
CA LYS A 305 -5.68 -19.63 -4.09
C LYS A 305 -4.30 -19.12 -4.51
N GLN A 306 -4.20 -17.94 -5.13
CA GLN A 306 -2.90 -17.36 -5.48
C GLN A 306 -2.14 -16.90 -4.23
N ALA A 307 -2.83 -16.27 -3.27
CA ALA A 307 -2.25 -15.83 -2.01
C ALA A 307 -1.60 -16.99 -1.23
N LEU A 308 -2.23 -18.16 -1.22
CA LEU A 308 -1.70 -19.36 -0.55
C LEU A 308 -0.38 -19.88 -1.15
N LYS A 309 -0.07 -19.57 -2.42
CA LYS A 309 1.21 -19.97 -3.03
C LYS A 309 2.43 -19.25 -2.45
N ASN A 310 2.19 -18.17 -1.69
CA ASN A 310 3.22 -17.29 -1.16
C ASN A 310 3.68 -17.65 0.26
N VAL A 311 3.05 -18.63 0.90
CA VAL A 311 3.35 -19.07 2.27
C VAL A 311 3.89 -20.50 2.28
N GLU A 312 4.65 -20.88 3.31
CA GLU A 312 4.92 -22.30 3.57
C GLU A 312 3.63 -22.96 4.08
N GLU A 313 3.39 -24.21 3.66
CA GLU A 313 2.39 -25.04 4.30
C GLU A 313 2.90 -25.28 5.73
N GLU A 314 2.14 -24.86 6.74
CA GLU A 314 2.43 -25.26 8.12
C GLU A 314 2.38 -26.79 8.16
N PRO A 315 3.40 -27.49 8.70
CA PRO A 315 3.27 -28.90 8.97
C PRO A 315 2.04 -29.08 9.87
N VAL A 316 1.12 -29.96 9.49
CA VAL A 316 0.03 -30.38 10.36
C VAL A 316 0.71 -30.85 11.65
N ALA A 317 0.48 -30.13 12.76
CA ALA A 317 0.94 -30.57 14.05
C ALA A 317 0.29 -31.94 14.31
N VAL A 318 1.12 -33.00 14.32
CA VAL A 318 0.74 -34.35 14.71
C VAL A 318 0.75 -34.42 16.23
#